data_AF-A0A3N5XJZ0-F1
#
_entry.id   AF-A0A3N5XJZ0-F1
#
_cell.length_a   1.000
_cell.length_b   1.000
_cell.length_c   1.000
_cell.angle_alpha   90.00
_cell.angle_beta   90.00
_cell.angle_gamma   90.00
#
_symmetry.space_group_name_H-M   'P 1'
#
loop_
_entity.id
_entity.type
_entity.pdbx_description
1 polymer ?
#
loop_
_entity_poly.entity_id
_entity_poly.type
_entity_poly.pdbx_seq_one_letter_code
_entity_poly.pdbx_strand_id
1 'polypeptide(L)'
;MGMTTIVYGYIREPRTGCAKVEQMLESNKKQIESLPETDEYPFLVRGLFSFSDVSYRNRLIHFAGGYKQLESYWADWLAKFEALLAQLFWERVRLHLITEWTEEFTYDWAAAATIKDSFRSGSPLPTTIWQHKGGPRDDIGKR
;
A
#
# COMPACT_ATOMS: atom_id res chain seq x y z
N MET A 1 -2.05 -26.82 -12.95
CA MET A 1 -0.92 -26.08 -12.34
C MET A 1 -1.32 -24.61 -12.33
N GLY A 2 -1.12 -23.90 -11.21
CA GLY A 2 -1.48 -22.47 -11.11
C GLY A 2 -0.23 -21.61 -11.24
N MET A 3 -0.36 -20.42 -11.83
CA MET A 3 0.75 -19.48 -11.97
C MET A 3 1.02 -18.77 -10.65
N THR A 4 2.28 -18.48 -10.35
CA THR A 4 2.65 -17.73 -9.14
C THR A 4 2.78 -16.25 -9.44
N THR A 5 2.14 -15.42 -8.62
CA THR A 5 2.25 -13.97 -8.65
C THR A 5 2.81 -13.48 -7.32
N ILE A 6 3.81 -12.60 -7.35
CA ILE A 6 4.40 -12.02 -6.14
C ILE A 6 4.09 -10.53 -6.13
N VAL A 7 3.57 -10.06 -5.00
CA VAL A 7 3.36 -8.64 -4.73
C VAL A 7 4.23 -8.24 -3.55
N TYR A 8 4.97 -7.15 -3.65
CA TYR A 8 5.71 -6.59 -2.52
C TYR A 8 5.92 -5.09 -2.66
N GLY A 9 6.28 -4.43 -1.56
CA GLY A 9 6.52 -2.99 -1.60
C GLY A 9 6.63 -2.35 -0.23
N TYR A 10 6.45 -1.04 -0.22
CA TYR A 10 6.40 -0.25 1.00
C TYR A 10 5.42 0.91 0.90
N ILE A 11 4.86 1.28 2.05
CA ILE A 11 4.11 2.51 2.30
C ILE A 11 5.03 3.40 3.15
N ARG A 12 5.33 4.60 2.66
CA ARG A 12 6.12 5.59 3.39
C ARG A 12 5.21 6.54 4.13
N GLU A 13 5.23 6.45 5.45
CA GLU A 13 4.43 7.27 6.35
C GLU A 13 4.94 8.72 6.42
N PRO A 14 4.20 9.66 7.07
CA PRO A 14 4.61 11.05 7.20
C PRO A 14 5.97 11.21 7.89
N ARG A 15 6.68 12.28 7.53
CA ARG A 15 8.01 12.56 8.07
C ARG A 15 7.98 12.86 9.57
N THR A 16 9.01 12.42 10.29
CA THR A 16 9.27 12.86 11.66
C THR A 16 9.40 14.39 11.73
N GLY A 17 8.82 14.99 12.76
CA GLY A 17 8.71 16.45 12.92
C GLY A 17 7.45 17.08 12.31
N CYS A 18 6.60 16.32 11.62
CA CYS A 18 5.24 16.76 11.32
C CYS A 18 4.40 16.87 12.60
N ALA A 19 3.42 17.77 12.59
CA ALA A 19 2.52 17.93 13.72
C ALA A 19 1.66 16.66 13.90
N LYS A 20 1.52 16.19 15.15
CA LYS A 20 0.77 14.96 15.50
C LYS A 20 1.25 13.68 14.77
N VAL A 21 2.54 13.62 14.39
CA VAL A 21 3.09 12.45 13.68
C VAL A 21 2.85 11.15 14.44
N GLU A 22 3.05 11.12 15.75
CA GLU A 22 2.82 9.93 16.58
C GLU A 22 1.37 9.44 16.51
N GLN A 23 0.40 10.36 16.47
CA GLN A 23 -1.02 10.00 16.34
C GLN A 23 -1.33 9.41 14.97
N MET A 24 -0.72 9.94 13.90
CA MET A 24 -0.86 9.38 12.55
C MET A 24 -0.26 7.97 12.45
N LEU A 25 0.95 7.78 13.01
CA LEU A 25 1.63 6.49 13.04
C LEU A 25 0.85 5.44 13.84
N GLU A 26 0.28 5.83 14.99
CA GLU A 26 -0.55 4.95 15.81
C GLU A 26 -1.89 4.64 15.12
N SER A 27 -2.49 5.61 14.44
CA SER A 27 -3.70 5.38 13.63
C SER A 27 -3.42 4.39 12.50
N ASN A 28 -2.33 4.55 11.77
CA ASN A 28 -1.93 3.61 10.72
C ASN A 28 -1.71 2.21 11.28
N LYS A 29 -1.02 2.11 12.43
CA LYS A 29 -0.78 0.83 13.09
C LYS A 29 -2.09 0.12 13.42
N LYS A 30 -3.04 0.83 14.04
CA LYS A 30 -4.37 0.29 14.35
C LYS A 30 -5.13 -0.17 13.11
N GLN A 31 -5.08 0.60 12.02
CA GLN A 31 -5.73 0.21 10.77
C GLN A 31 -5.14 -1.09 10.21
N ILE A 32 -3.82 -1.22 10.15
CA ILE A 32 -3.15 -2.45 9.70
C ILE A 32 -3.45 -3.63 10.64
N GLU A 33 -3.42 -3.41 11.96
CA GLU A 33 -3.71 -4.45 12.96
C GLU A 33 -5.17 -4.90 12.96
N SER A 34 -6.08 -4.04 12.50
CA SER A 34 -7.51 -4.34 12.33
C SER A 34 -7.85 -5.15 11.08
N LEU A 35 -6.89 -5.31 10.15
CA LEU A 35 -7.07 -6.18 8.99
C LEU A 35 -7.33 -7.62 9.45
N PRO A 36 -8.15 -8.38 8.72
CA PRO A 36 -8.48 -9.73 9.11
C PRO A 36 -7.25 -10.65 9.00
N GLU A 37 -7.27 -11.75 9.77
CA GLU A 37 -6.25 -12.81 9.67
C GLU A 37 -6.46 -13.68 8.44
N THR A 38 -7.71 -13.80 7.98
CA THR A 38 -8.14 -14.52 6.78
C THR A 38 -9.12 -13.66 5.98
N ASP A 39 -8.99 -13.65 4.66
CA ASP A 39 -9.83 -12.87 3.75
C ASP A 39 -10.19 -13.72 2.52
N GLU A 40 -11.27 -13.35 1.83
CA GLU A 40 -11.66 -13.96 0.57
C GLU A 40 -10.68 -13.58 -0.55
N TYR A 41 -10.52 -14.49 -1.51
CA TYR A 41 -9.62 -14.26 -2.65
C TYR A 41 -10.16 -13.14 -3.57
N PRO A 42 -9.31 -12.20 -4.04
CA PRO A 42 -7.89 -12.06 -3.72
C PRO A 42 -7.72 -11.43 -2.32
N PHE A 43 -6.94 -12.10 -1.46
CA PHE A 43 -6.90 -11.77 -0.03
C PHE A 43 -6.03 -10.54 0.26
N LEU A 44 -6.44 -9.73 1.23
CA LEU A 44 -5.64 -8.67 1.82
C LEU A 44 -5.69 -8.78 3.35
N VAL A 45 -4.75 -9.54 3.91
CA VAL A 45 -4.72 -9.89 5.34
C VAL A 45 -3.62 -9.16 6.09
N ARG A 46 -3.78 -9.05 7.42
CA ARG A 46 -2.77 -8.43 8.32
C ARG A 46 -1.37 -9.01 8.12
N GLY A 47 -1.27 -10.32 7.91
CA GLY A 47 0.01 -11.03 7.76
C GLY A 47 0.85 -10.60 6.56
N LEU A 48 0.30 -9.83 5.62
CA LEU A 48 1.06 -9.26 4.51
C LEU A 48 1.95 -8.10 4.94
N PHE A 49 1.66 -7.44 6.07
CA PHE A 49 2.24 -6.17 6.46
C PHE A 49 3.18 -6.28 7.66
N SER A 50 4.22 -5.44 7.69
CA SER A 50 5.11 -5.27 8.83
C SER A 50 5.65 -3.84 8.91
N PHE A 51 6.07 -3.40 10.09
CA PHE A 51 6.61 -2.06 10.33
C PHE A 51 8.14 -2.10 10.38
N SER A 52 8.80 -1.09 9.83
CA SER A 52 10.26 -0.97 9.92
C SER A 52 10.68 -0.58 11.34
N ASP A 53 11.57 -1.36 11.96
CA ASP A 53 12.17 -1.02 13.26
C ASP A 53 13.22 0.10 13.15
N VAL A 54 13.87 0.21 12.00
CA VAL A 54 14.89 1.24 11.73
C VAL A 54 14.30 2.30 10.81
N SER A 55 14.20 3.53 11.28
CA SER A 55 13.71 4.66 10.49
C SER A 55 14.57 5.91 10.72
N TYR A 56 14.98 6.56 9.63
CA TYR A 56 15.74 7.83 9.72
C TYR A 56 14.80 9.04 9.76
N ARG A 57 13.89 9.14 8.78
CA ARG A 57 12.98 10.30 8.62
C ARG A 57 11.51 9.92 8.48
N ASN A 58 11.22 8.70 8.06
CA ASN A 58 9.86 8.18 7.87
C ASN A 58 9.89 6.72 8.30
N ARG A 59 8.90 6.28 9.08
CA ARG A 59 8.67 4.84 9.27
C ARG A 59 8.09 4.26 7.98
N LEU A 60 8.48 3.03 7.67
CA LEU A 60 7.97 2.29 6.52
C LEU A 60 7.05 1.18 6.99
N ILE A 61 5.95 0.98 6.29
CA ILE A 61 5.14 -0.22 6.37
C ILE A 61 5.50 -1.06 5.15
N HIS A 62 6.18 -2.17 5.35
CA HIS A 62 6.50 -3.11 4.29
C HIS A 62 5.35 -4.06 4.07
N PHE A 63 5.18 -4.52 2.84
CA PHE A 63 4.24 -5.59 2.55
C PHE A 63 4.79 -6.55 1.51
N ALA A 64 4.42 -7.83 1.63
CA ALA A 64 4.75 -8.85 0.65
C ALA A 64 3.77 -10.02 0.72
N GLY A 65 3.47 -10.64 -0.41
CA GLY A 65 2.61 -11.80 -0.51
C GLY A 65 2.82 -12.58 -1.81
N GLY A 66 2.73 -13.91 -1.70
CA GLY A 66 2.67 -14.81 -2.85
C GLY A 66 1.23 -15.24 -3.08
N TYR A 67 0.79 -15.19 -4.34
CA TYR A 67 -0.57 -15.47 -4.77
C TYR A 67 -0.57 -16.49 -5.89
N LYS A 68 -1.70 -17.19 -6.04
CA LYS A 68 -1.93 -18.14 -7.12
C LYS A 68 -2.88 -17.50 -8.14
N GLN A 69 -2.38 -17.20 -9.32
CA GLN A 69 -3.15 -16.62 -10.42
C GLN A 69 -3.78 -15.25 -10.08
N LEU A 70 -3.04 -14.38 -9.40
CA LEU A 70 -3.56 -13.05 -9.04
C LEU A 70 -3.77 -12.16 -10.26
N GLU A 71 -3.07 -12.41 -11.36
CA GLU A 71 -3.18 -11.65 -12.60
C GLU A 71 -4.63 -11.51 -13.09
N SER A 72 -5.46 -12.53 -12.89
CA SER A 72 -6.88 -12.54 -13.30
C SER A 72 -7.83 -11.79 -12.36
N TYR A 73 -7.35 -11.40 -11.17
CA TYR A 73 -8.09 -10.70 -10.13
C TYR A 73 -7.34 -9.43 -9.70
N TRP A 74 -6.48 -8.93 -10.59
CA TRP A 74 -5.57 -7.84 -10.25
C TRP A 74 -6.34 -6.56 -9.98
N ALA A 75 -7.38 -6.28 -10.78
CA ALA A 75 -8.21 -5.11 -10.57
C ALA A 75 -8.89 -5.12 -9.18
N ASP A 76 -9.41 -6.27 -8.76
CA ASP A 76 -10.08 -6.46 -7.46
C ASP A 76 -9.10 -6.33 -6.30
N TRP A 77 -7.92 -6.94 -6.41
CA TRP A 77 -6.87 -6.83 -5.39
C TRP A 77 -6.37 -5.38 -5.26
N LEU A 78 -6.15 -4.70 -6.39
CA LEU A 78 -5.70 -3.32 -6.42
C LEU A 78 -6.75 -2.39 -5.79
N ALA A 79 -8.03 -2.65 -6.03
CA ALA A 79 -9.13 -1.91 -5.40
C ALA A 79 -9.16 -2.11 -3.87
N LYS A 80 -9.02 -3.36 -3.37
CA LYS A 80 -8.90 -3.62 -1.92
C LYS A 80 -7.70 -2.89 -1.32
N PHE A 81 -6.56 -2.93 -2.00
CA PHE A 81 -5.34 -2.26 -1.55
C PHE A 81 -5.51 -0.74 -1.49
N GLU A 82 -6.08 -0.11 -2.52
CA GLU A 82 -6.33 1.33 -2.54
C GLU A 82 -7.40 1.77 -1.51
N ALA A 83 -8.39 0.93 -1.23
CA ALA A 83 -9.35 1.17 -0.14
C ALA A 83 -8.67 1.18 1.24
N LEU A 84 -7.66 0.33 1.46
CA LEU A 84 -6.81 0.42 2.65
C LEU A 84 -5.98 1.70 2.64
N LEU A 85 -5.33 2.04 1.52
CA LEU A 85 -4.52 3.26 1.41
C LEU A 85 -5.31 4.53 1.74
N ALA A 86 -6.58 4.60 1.34
CA ALA A 86 -7.46 5.74 1.62
C ALA A 86 -7.72 5.97 3.13
N GLN A 87 -7.47 4.97 3.97
CA GLN A 87 -7.66 5.02 5.43
C GLN A 87 -6.36 5.34 6.18
N LEU A 88 -5.23 5.39 5.48
CA LEU A 88 -3.91 5.57 6.06
C LEU A 88 -3.36 6.98 5.82
N PHE A 89 -2.45 7.41 6.69
CA PHE A 89 -1.63 8.59 6.52
C PHE A 89 -0.30 8.19 5.86
N TRP A 90 -0.06 8.62 4.63
CA TRP A 90 1.18 8.29 3.90
C TRP A 90 1.56 9.35 2.87
N GLU A 91 2.84 9.41 2.52
CA GLU A 91 3.38 10.36 1.54
C GLU A 91 3.64 9.72 0.17
N ARG A 92 4.08 8.46 0.16
CA ARG A 92 4.34 7.69 -1.06
C ARG A 92 4.12 6.19 -0.82
N VAL A 93 3.61 5.48 -1.81
CA VAL A 93 3.56 4.00 -1.84
C VAL A 93 4.31 3.54 -3.07
N ARG A 94 5.11 2.48 -2.91
CA ARG A 94 5.72 1.77 -4.03
C ARG A 94 5.36 0.31 -3.93
N LEU A 95 4.84 -0.24 -5.03
CA LEU A 95 4.47 -1.64 -5.16
C LEU A 95 5.14 -2.23 -6.39
N HIS A 96 5.55 -3.48 -6.27
CA HIS A 96 6.13 -4.30 -7.30
C HIS A 96 5.27 -5.54 -7.47
N LEU A 97 4.95 -5.85 -8.72
CA LEU A 97 4.18 -7.02 -9.11
C LEU A 97 5.02 -7.85 -10.09
N ILE A 98 5.31 -9.08 -9.70
CA ILE A 98 6.01 -10.05 -10.53
C ILE A 98 5.01 -11.15 -10.88
N THR A 99 4.83 -11.40 -12.17
CA THR A 99 4.10 -12.59 -12.65
C THR A 99 5.10 -13.60 -13.20
N GLU A 100 4.68 -14.84 -13.36
CA GLU A 100 5.55 -15.93 -13.85
C GLU A 100 6.09 -15.72 -15.27
N TRP A 101 5.42 -14.89 -16.09
CA TRP A 101 5.74 -14.73 -17.51
C TRP A 101 6.08 -13.30 -17.93
N THR A 102 6.00 -12.32 -17.03
CA THR A 102 6.19 -10.90 -17.36
C THR A 102 7.36 -10.28 -16.63
N GLU A 103 7.85 -9.17 -17.20
CA GLU A 103 8.69 -8.23 -16.49
C GLU A 103 7.96 -7.67 -15.25
N GLU A 104 8.75 -7.24 -14.26
CA GLU A 104 8.28 -6.63 -13.02
C GLU A 104 7.52 -5.33 -13.31
N PHE A 105 6.25 -5.27 -12.90
CA PHE A 105 5.48 -4.03 -12.95
C PHE A 105 5.70 -3.25 -11.66
N THR A 106 6.16 -2.01 -11.79
CA THR A 106 6.26 -1.08 -10.65
C THR A 106 5.11 -0.09 -10.67
N TYR A 107 4.50 0.11 -9.51
CA TYR A 107 3.46 1.10 -9.25
C TYR A 107 3.95 2.09 -8.21
N ASP A 108 3.64 3.36 -8.42
CA ASP A 108 4.07 4.46 -7.57
C ASP A 108 2.89 5.40 -7.33
N TRP A 109 2.46 5.46 -6.07
CA TRP A 109 1.47 6.43 -5.60
C TRP A 109 2.16 7.53 -4.83
N ALA A 110 1.80 8.78 -5.11
CA ALA A 110 2.30 9.94 -4.40
C ALA A 110 1.12 10.76 -3.87
N ALA A 111 1.07 10.98 -2.55
CA ALA A 111 0.04 11.80 -1.93
C ALA A 111 0.08 13.23 -2.51
N ALA A 112 -1.11 13.81 -2.71
CA ALA A 112 -1.23 15.19 -3.18
C ALA A 112 -0.53 16.18 -2.23
N ALA A 113 -0.10 17.34 -2.76
CA ALA A 113 0.58 18.37 -1.97
C ALA A 113 -0.29 18.83 -0.78
N THR A 114 -1.59 19.02 -1.00
CA THR A 114 -2.56 19.42 0.02
C THR A 114 -2.61 18.45 1.21
N ILE A 115 -2.54 17.14 0.97
CA ILE A 115 -2.49 16.12 2.02
C ILE A 115 -1.19 16.25 2.81
N LYS A 116 -0.04 16.39 2.14
CA LYS A 116 1.27 16.56 2.79
C LYS A 116 1.34 17.83 3.62
N ASP A 117 0.70 18.91 3.18
CA ASP A 117 0.60 20.16 3.92
C ASP A 117 -0.28 20.00 5.16
N SER A 118 -1.34 19.19 5.09
CA SER A 118 -2.19 18.86 6.25
C SER A 118 -1.37 18.24 7.40
N PHE A 119 -0.41 17.35 7.08
CA PHE A 119 0.48 16.72 8.06
C PHE A 119 1.37 17.74 8.80
N ARG A 120 1.73 18.84 8.12
CA ARG A 120 2.56 19.91 8.71
C ARG A 120 1.72 20.89 9.54
N SER A 121 0.48 21.13 9.12
CA SER A 121 -0.43 22.10 9.75
C SER A 121 -1.07 21.63 11.08
N GLY A 122 -1.00 20.33 11.40
CA GLY A 122 -1.56 19.79 12.65
C GLY A 122 -3.04 19.39 12.60
N SER A 123 -3.65 19.44 11.41
CA SER A 123 -4.97 18.87 11.12
C SER A 123 -4.84 17.81 10.01
N PRO A 124 -4.19 16.67 10.29
CA PRO A 124 -3.89 15.68 9.26
C PRO A 124 -5.17 15.01 8.76
N LEU A 125 -5.27 14.88 7.45
CA LEU A 125 -6.33 14.10 6.78
C LEU A 125 -5.73 12.78 6.26
N PRO A 126 -6.48 11.66 6.31
CA PRO A 126 -6.07 10.44 5.62
C PRO A 126 -5.79 10.71 4.14
N THR A 127 -4.85 9.96 3.56
CA THR A 127 -4.44 10.17 2.18
C THR A 127 -5.49 9.60 1.23
N THR A 128 -6.45 10.43 0.85
CA THR A 128 -7.56 10.08 -0.07
C THR A 128 -7.36 10.57 -1.50
N ILE A 129 -6.37 11.46 -1.71
CA ILE A 129 -6.06 12.05 -3.02
C ILE A 129 -4.58 11.86 -3.33
N TRP A 130 -4.29 11.22 -4.46
CA TRP A 130 -2.93 10.88 -4.87
C TRP A 130 -2.79 10.90 -6.39
N GLN A 131 -1.54 10.97 -6.84
CA GLN A 131 -1.14 10.68 -8.21
C GLN A 131 -0.64 9.24 -8.28
N HIS A 132 -1.03 8.51 -9.33
CA HIS A 132 -0.57 7.16 -9.60
C HIS A 132 0.20 7.11 -10.92
N LYS A 133 1.28 6.32 -10.96
CA LYS A 133 2.03 5.99 -12.18
C LYS A 133 2.46 4.53 -12.11
N GLY A 134 2.51 3.85 -13.25
CA GLY A 134 3.03 2.48 -13.30
C GLY A 134 2.11 1.50 -14.02
N GLY A 135 2.24 0.23 -13.67
CA GLY A 135 1.70 -0.95 -14.35
C GLY A 135 0.19 -0.97 -14.65
N PRO A 136 -0.28 -2.06 -15.29
CA PRO A 136 -1.67 -2.22 -15.70
C PRO A 136 -2.65 -2.14 -14.53
N ARG A 137 -3.85 -1.60 -14.79
CA ARG A 137 -4.91 -1.49 -13.78
C ARG A 137 -6.03 -2.50 -13.95
N ASP A 138 -6.18 -3.01 -15.17
CA ASP A 138 -7.06 -4.13 -15.49
C ASP A 138 -6.36 -5.46 -15.22
N ASP A 139 -7.14 -6.55 -15.29
CA ASP A 139 -6.60 -7.90 -15.15
C ASP A 139 -5.53 -8.20 -16.20
N ILE A 140 -4.45 -8.79 -15.73
CA ILE A 140 -3.24 -9.05 -16.50
C ILE A 140 -3.41 -10.41 -17.17
N GLY A 141 -3.10 -10.49 -18.48
CA GLY A 141 -3.19 -11.74 -19.22
C GLY A 141 -4.55 -12.05 -19.85
N LYS A 142 -5.56 -11.17 -19.72
CA LYS A 142 -6.75 -11.20 -20.59
C LYS A 142 -6.37 -10.69 -21.99
N ARG A 143 -5.95 -11.60 -22.87
CA ARG A 143 -6.01 -11.39 -24.33
C ARG A 143 -7.04 -12.34 -24.93
#